data_AF-A0A0P9XUC7-F1
#
_entry.id   AF-A0A0P9XUC7-F1
#
_cell.length_a   1.000
_cell.length_b   1.000
_cell.length_c   1.000
_cell.angle_alpha   90.00
_cell.angle_beta   90.00
_cell.angle_gamma   90.00
#
_symmetry.space_group_name_H-M   'P 1'
#
loop_
_entity.id
_entity.type
_entity.pdbx_description
1 polymer ?
#
loop_
_entity_poly.entity_id
_entity_poly.type
_entity_poly.pdbx_seq_one_letter_code
_entity_poly.pdbx_strand_id
1 'polypeptide(L)'
;MRKARFATPHGDLVDPVEFVSRAPANYRALQVLPYCDACHEVVHLYGVNTPNVETTPRFDHANLSKEANPLDDCILAQRTRRFRGMEPDGYDDARGEQLRKQFINDENLKTAYAFCLALCGKGNLPKSHFRSMIARADKKRVWSYVGIEVWAIPYILLTLEDFSAENKSGMSYGFHFVFDKRKGSNASAIWDTVNPCKLLKVYSDSGNPTHDSPFSVSKNALTLMAGNTSWVKLQGLLP
;
A
#
# COMPACT_ATOMS: atom_id res chain seq x y z
N MET A 1 -11.94 -6.48 -9.92
CA MET A 1 -12.56 -6.00 -8.65
C MET A 1 -14.08 -5.96 -8.79
N ARG A 2 -14.83 -6.07 -7.66
CA ARG A 2 -16.31 -6.18 -7.67
C ARG A 2 -17.07 -4.85 -7.66
N LYS A 3 -16.46 -3.77 -7.18
CA LYS A 3 -17.05 -2.44 -7.14
C LYS A 3 -16.09 -1.40 -7.69
N ALA A 4 -16.61 -0.27 -8.17
CA ALA A 4 -15.86 0.89 -8.62
C ALA A 4 -16.67 2.17 -8.34
N ARG A 5 -16.01 3.32 -8.37
CA ARG A 5 -16.62 4.64 -8.18
C ARG A 5 -17.30 5.10 -9.46
N PHE A 6 -18.56 5.52 -9.37
CA PHE A 6 -19.36 5.95 -10.52
C PHE A 6 -19.00 7.37 -10.98
N ALA A 7 -18.68 7.52 -12.28
CA ALA A 7 -18.46 8.77 -13.02
C ALA A 7 -17.29 9.65 -12.58
N THR A 8 -16.88 9.60 -11.32
CA THR A 8 -15.75 10.36 -10.76
C THR A 8 -15.03 9.50 -9.70
N PRO A 9 -13.77 9.82 -9.36
CA PRO A 9 -13.04 9.15 -8.27
C PRO A 9 -13.74 9.18 -6.90
N HIS A 10 -14.61 10.15 -6.66
CA HIS A 10 -15.31 10.33 -5.38
C HIS A 10 -16.80 9.96 -5.45
N GLY A 11 -17.25 9.35 -6.55
CA GLY A 11 -18.65 8.93 -6.72
C GLY A 11 -19.06 7.75 -5.83
N ASP A 12 -20.31 7.32 -5.98
CA ASP A 12 -20.81 6.15 -5.26
C ASP A 12 -20.07 4.88 -5.68
N LEU A 13 -19.88 3.95 -4.74
CA LEU A 13 -19.41 2.61 -5.05
C LEU A 13 -20.54 1.77 -5.65
N VAL A 14 -20.38 1.42 -6.91
CA VAL A 14 -21.34 0.61 -7.68
C VAL A 14 -20.70 -0.68 -8.14
N ASP A 15 -21.50 -1.73 -8.32
CA ASP A 15 -21.05 -2.92 -9.04
C ASP A 15 -21.19 -2.75 -10.58
N PRO A 16 -20.67 -3.67 -11.41
CA PRO A 16 -20.72 -3.55 -12.86
C PRO A 16 -22.14 -3.50 -13.45
N VAL A 17 -23.10 -4.17 -12.82
CA VAL A 17 -24.49 -4.23 -13.28
C VAL A 17 -25.19 -2.90 -12.96
N GLU A 18 -25.00 -2.40 -11.74
CA GLU A 18 -25.49 -1.09 -11.32
C GLU A 18 -24.87 0.05 -12.15
N PHE A 19 -23.58 -0.05 -12.48
CA PHE A 19 -22.94 0.94 -13.36
C PHE A 19 -23.66 1.01 -14.72
N VAL A 20 -23.92 -0.13 -15.36
CA VAL A 20 -24.59 -0.17 -16.67
C VAL A 20 -26.05 0.27 -16.59
N SER A 21 -26.74 0.02 -15.48
CA SER A 21 -28.13 0.50 -15.31
C SER A 21 -28.22 2.01 -15.10
N ARG A 22 -27.23 2.62 -14.45
CA ARG A 22 -27.16 4.07 -14.19
C ARG A 22 -26.56 4.86 -15.36
N ALA A 23 -25.59 4.28 -16.06
CA ALA A 23 -24.83 4.98 -17.10
C ALA A 23 -25.62 5.04 -18.42
N PRO A 24 -25.56 6.17 -19.16
CA PRO A 24 -26.16 6.26 -20.48
C PRO A 24 -25.48 5.29 -21.46
N ALA A 25 -26.18 4.88 -22.53
CA ALA A 25 -25.64 3.91 -23.50
C ALA A 25 -24.30 4.36 -24.13
N ASN A 26 -24.09 5.67 -24.29
CA ASN A 26 -22.87 6.29 -24.79
C ASN A 26 -21.95 6.83 -23.67
N TYR A 27 -21.97 6.24 -22.48
CA TYR A 27 -21.23 6.72 -21.29
C TYR A 27 -19.75 7.04 -21.54
N ARG A 28 -19.08 6.28 -22.43
CA ARG A 28 -17.67 6.52 -22.78
C ARG A 28 -17.47 7.85 -23.50
N ALA A 29 -18.36 8.19 -24.43
CA ALA A 29 -18.31 9.46 -25.15
C ALA A 29 -18.62 10.64 -24.21
N LEU A 30 -19.49 10.40 -23.21
CA LEU A 30 -19.86 11.38 -22.18
C LEU A 30 -18.90 11.43 -20.99
N GLN A 31 -17.78 10.69 -21.01
CA GLN A 31 -16.80 10.59 -19.92
C GLN A 31 -17.38 10.16 -18.56
N VAL A 32 -18.52 9.47 -18.57
CA VAL A 32 -19.10 8.83 -17.39
C VAL A 32 -18.40 7.49 -17.21
N LEU A 33 -17.21 7.47 -16.61
CA LEU A 33 -16.36 6.28 -16.50
C LEU A 33 -16.35 5.70 -15.08
N PRO A 34 -16.10 4.39 -14.89
CA PRO A 34 -15.88 3.84 -13.56
C PRO A 34 -14.42 4.03 -13.12
N TYR A 35 -14.21 4.40 -11.86
CA TYR A 35 -12.88 4.64 -11.29
C TYR A 35 -12.58 3.64 -10.18
N CYS A 36 -11.34 3.15 -10.12
CA CYS A 36 -10.92 2.28 -9.04
C CYS A 36 -10.99 3.00 -7.69
N ASP A 37 -11.59 2.38 -6.69
CA ASP A 37 -11.61 2.95 -5.34
C ASP A 37 -10.19 3.09 -4.79
N ALA A 38 -9.28 2.14 -5.01
CA ALA A 38 -7.96 2.21 -4.38
C ALA A 38 -6.97 3.20 -5.02
N CYS A 39 -6.94 3.32 -6.35
CA CYS A 39 -5.96 4.14 -7.05
C CYS A 39 -6.55 5.31 -7.84
N HIS A 40 -7.88 5.44 -7.89
CA HIS A 40 -8.60 6.45 -8.67
C HIS A 40 -8.31 6.44 -10.18
N GLU A 41 -7.68 5.39 -10.72
CA GLU A 41 -7.53 5.21 -12.16
C GLU A 41 -8.83 4.68 -12.77
N VAL A 42 -9.06 4.99 -14.06
CA VAL A 42 -10.20 4.43 -14.80
C VAL A 42 -10.07 2.91 -14.90
N VAL A 43 -11.17 2.21 -14.65
CA VAL A 43 -11.29 0.75 -14.82
C VAL A 43 -12.27 0.42 -15.94
N HIS A 44 -12.27 -0.82 -16.41
CA HIS A 44 -13.10 -1.26 -17.52
C HIS A 44 -14.07 -2.34 -17.09
N LEU A 45 -15.31 -2.24 -17.57
CA LEU A 45 -16.32 -3.28 -17.40
C LEU A 45 -15.89 -4.54 -18.15
N TYR A 46 -15.99 -5.69 -17.47
CA TYR A 46 -15.81 -7.01 -18.04
C TYR A 46 -17.04 -7.87 -17.74
N GLY A 47 -17.48 -8.63 -18.75
CA GLY A 47 -18.46 -9.71 -18.55
C GLY A 47 -19.89 -9.26 -18.20
N VAL A 48 -20.25 -7.99 -18.33
CA VAL A 48 -21.64 -7.53 -18.02
C VAL A 48 -22.65 -8.01 -19.05
N ASN A 49 -22.26 -8.07 -20.33
CA ASN A 49 -23.14 -8.45 -21.44
C ASN A 49 -22.82 -9.85 -22.00
N THR A 50 -22.09 -10.66 -21.23
CA THR A 50 -21.74 -12.02 -21.67
C THR A 50 -22.94 -12.95 -21.44
N PRO A 51 -23.30 -13.80 -22.41
CA PRO A 51 -24.36 -14.78 -22.23
C PRO A 51 -23.91 -15.99 -21.39
N ASN A 52 -22.60 -16.15 -21.15
CA ASN A 52 -22.08 -17.23 -20.34
C ASN A 52 -22.32 -16.95 -18.85
N VAL A 53 -23.22 -17.73 -18.25
CA VAL A 53 -23.61 -17.66 -16.82
C VAL A 53 -22.45 -17.87 -15.85
N GLU A 54 -21.36 -18.52 -16.27
CA GLU A 54 -20.17 -18.73 -15.43
C GLU A 54 -19.29 -17.47 -15.35
N THR A 55 -19.49 -16.51 -16.25
CA THR A 55 -18.69 -15.29 -16.24
C THR A 55 -19.23 -14.31 -15.20
N THR A 56 -18.47 -14.11 -14.12
CA THR A 56 -18.80 -13.09 -13.13
C THR A 56 -18.44 -11.68 -13.65
N PRO A 57 -19.40 -10.74 -13.73
CA PRO A 57 -19.12 -9.36 -14.07
C PRO A 57 -18.14 -8.72 -13.09
N ARG A 58 -17.23 -7.89 -13.59
CA ARG A 58 -16.22 -7.20 -12.77
C ARG A 58 -15.69 -5.94 -13.45
N PHE A 59 -14.94 -5.16 -12.68
CA PHE A 59 -14.09 -4.10 -13.21
C PHE A 59 -12.63 -4.57 -13.27
N ASP A 60 -11.96 -4.30 -14.38
CA ASP A 60 -10.56 -4.66 -14.61
C ASP A 60 -9.72 -3.40 -14.85
N HIS A 61 -8.51 -3.35 -14.27
CA HIS A 61 -7.53 -2.32 -14.57
C HIS A 61 -6.93 -2.54 -15.96
N ALA A 62 -6.52 -1.47 -16.64
CA ALA A 62 -5.72 -1.57 -17.85
C ALA A 62 -4.43 -2.38 -17.60
N ASN A 63 -3.92 -3.05 -18.64
CA ASN A 63 -2.66 -3.79 -18.55
C ASN A 63 -1.50 -2.85 -18.24
N LEU A 64 -0.62 -3.25 -17.32
CA LEU A 64 0.62 -2.53 -17.05
C LEU A 64 1.50 -2.56 -18.31
N SER A 65 2.20 -1.46 -18.57
CA SER A 65 3.27 -1.47 -19.57
C SER A 65 4.42 -2.39 -19.13
N LYS A 66 5.26 -2.80 -20.07
CA LYS A 66 6.40 -3.70 -19.77
C LYS A 66 7.47 -3.01 -18.91
N GLU A 67 7.49 -1.68 -18.96
CA GLU A 67 8.42 -0.80 -18.25
C GLU A 67 7.89 -0.37 -16.88
N ALA A 68 6.62 -0.66 -16.57
CA ALA A 68 6.03 -0.26 -15.31
C ALA A 68 6.62 -1.05 -14.14
N ASN A 69 6.91 -0.36 -13.04
CA ASN A 69 7.33 -1.01 -11.81
C ASN A 69 6.11 -1.70 -11.15
N PRO A 70 6.15 -3.03 -10.91
CA PRO A 70 5.05 -3.75 -10.26
C PRO A 70 4.67 -3.24 -8.87
N LEU A 71 5.58 -2.57 -8.16
CA LEU A 71 5.29 -1.95 -6.86
C LEU A 71 4.37 -0.74 -6.98
N ASP A 72 4.31 -0.10 -8.14
CA ASP A 72 3.42 1.03 -8.42
C ASP A 72 2.01 0.59 -8.84
N ASP A 73 1.78 -0.72 -8.99
CA ASP A 73 0.48 -1.28 -9.38
C ASP A 73 -0.56 -1.13 -8.27
N CYS A 74 -1.82 -1.04 -8.67
CA CYS A 74 -2.94 -0.93 -7.74
C CYS A 74 -3.10 -2.21 -6.91
N ILE A 75 -3.34 -2.07 -5.61
CA ILE A 75 -3.59 -3.21 -4.71
C ILE A 75 -4.80 -4.05 -5.16
N LEU A 76 -5.80 -3.41 -5.80
CA LEU A 76 -7.02 -4.07 -6.31
C LEU A 76 -6.86 -4.67 -7.71
N ALA A 77 -5.75 -4.40 -8.40
CA ALA A 77 -5.44 -5.07 -9.67
C ALA A 77 -5.02 -6.53 -9.44
N GLN A 78 -4.55 -6.88 -8.23
CA GLN A 78 -4.20 -8.23 -7.80
C GLN A 78 -3.19 -8.98 -8.70
N ARG A 79 -2.40 -8.25 -9.51
CA ARG A 79 -1.37 -8.85 -10.38
C ARG A 79 -0.14 -9.29 -9.61
N THR A 80 0.17 -8.58 -8.53
CA THR A 80 1.26 -8.94 -7.62
C THR A 80 0.72 -9.60 -6.34
N ARG A 81 1.38 -10.67 -5.91
CA ARG A 81 1.10 -11.31 -4.61
C ARG A 81 1.59 -10.46 -3.44
N ARG A 82 2.49 -9.50 -3.69
CA ARG A 82 3.13 -8.60 -2.72
C ARG A 82 2.12 -7.89 -1.81
N PHE A 83 1.05 -7.39 -2.40
CA PHE A 83 0.03 -6.59 -1.71
C PHE A 83 -1.24 -7.39 -1.37
N ARG A 84 -1.19 -8.72 -1.48
CA ARG A 84 -2.35 -9.56 -1.15
C ARG A 84 -2.70 -9.38 0.33
N GLY A 85 -3.97 -9.08 0.62
CA GLY A 85 -4.45 -8.81 1.97
C GLY A 85 -4.09 -7.42 2.50
N MET A 86 -3.51 -6.54 1.69
CA MET A 86 -3.31 -5.11 2.00
C MET A 86 -4.50 -4.23 1.56
N GLU A 87 -5.59 -4.85 1.14
CA GLU A 87 -6.87 -4.16 0.89
C GLU A 87 -7.42 -3.64 2.22
N PRO A 88 -7.75 -2.34 2.35
CA PRO A 88 -8.35 -1.79 3.56
C PRO A 88 -9.84 -2.14 3.64
N ASP A 89 -10.43 -1.99 4.82
CA ASP A 89 -11.89 -2.15 5.00
C ASP A 89 -12.70 -1.01 4.36
N GLY A 90 -12.04 0.08 3.99
CA GLY A 90 -12.63 1.22 3.31
C GLY A 90 -11.69 2.41 3.29
N TYR A 91 -12.18 3.53 2.75
CA TYR A 91 -11.44 4.78 2.65
C TYR A 91 -12.21 5.95 3.29
N ASP A 92 -11.49 6.80 4.01
CA ASP A 92 -11.93 8.03 4.66
C ASP A 92 -10.92 9.14 4.31
N ASP A 93 -11.23 9.88 3.24
CA ASP A 93 -10.33 10.91 2.70
C ASP A 93 -10.19 12.13 3.61
N ALA A 94 -11.26 12.52 4.30
CA ALA A 94 -11.23 13.67 5.18
C ALA A 94 -10.26 13.45 6.35
N ARG A 95 -10.34 12.28 6.99
CA ARG A 95 -9.37 11.89 8.02
C ARG A 95 -7.99 11.60 7.42
N GLY A 96 -7.93 11.03 6.21
CA GLY A 96 -6.67 10.74 5.53
C GLY A 96 -5.81 11.97 5.26
N GLU A 97 -6.42 13.09 4.87
CA GLU A 97 -5.71 14.36 4.70
C GLU A 97 -5.11 14.85 6.03
N GLN A 98 -5.87 14.76 7.13
CA GLN A 98 -5.38 15.11 8.47
C GLN A 98 -4.24 14.19 8.92
N LEU A 99 -4.38 12.89 8.68
CA LEU A 99 -3.36 11.90 9.03
C LEU A 99 -2.06 12.13 8.24
N ARG A 100 -2.17 12.48 6.95
CA ARG A 100 -1.00 12.83 6.13
C ARG A 100 -0.28 14.04 6.70
N LYS A 101 -1.01 15.10 7.06
CA LYS A 101 -0.44 16.31 7.71
C LYS A 101 0.23 15.94 9.04
N GLN A 102 -0.37 15.07 9.83
CA GLN A 102 0.21 14.57 11.08
C GLN A 102 1.50 13.78 10.82
N PHE A 103 1.54 12.93 9.79
CA PHE A 103 2.72 12.13 9.47
C PHE A 103 3.92 12.97 9.04
N ILE A 104 3.70 14.00 8.21
CA ILE A 104 4.79 14.84 7.68
C ILE A 104 5.31 15.87 8.68
N ASN A 105 4.75 15.95 9.89
CA ASN A 105 5.32 16.79 10.93
C ASN A 105 6.73 16.28 11.29
N ASP A 106 7.59 17.19 11.79
CA ASP A 106 9.00 16.90 12.02
C ASP A 106 9.23 15.67 12.90
N GLU A 107 8.44 15.51 13.96
CA GLU A 107 8.58 14.42 14.93
C GLU A 107 8.23 13.06 14.32
N ASN A 108 7.06 12.93 13.69
CA ASN A 108 6.61 11.68 13.11
C ASN A 108 7.44 11.31 11.89
N LEU A 109 7.82 12.28 11.05
CA LEU A 109 8.63 12.01 9.87
C LEU A 109 10.03 11.52 10.25
N LYS A 110 10.67 12.13 11.26
CA LYS A 110 11.97 11.67 11.77
C LYS A 110 11.86 10.29 12.41
N THR A 111 10.81 10.06 13.20
CA THR A 111 10.53 8.76 13.84
C THR A 111 10.32 7.67 12.80
N ALA A 112 9.51 7.92 11.77
CA ALA A 112 9.27 7.01 10.67
C ALA A 112 10.57 6.67 9.92
N TYR A 113 11.37 7.69 9.56
CA TYR A 113 12.63 7.46 8.86
C TYR A 113 13.63 6.66 9.71
N ALA A 114 13.81 7.04 10.98
CA ALA A 114 14.71 6.35 11.90
C ALA A 114 14.29 4.89 12.10
N PHE A 115 12.99 4.64 12.30
CA PHE A 115 12.43 3.30 12.39
C PHE A 115 12.71 2.47 11.13
N CYS A 116 12.37 2.99 9.95
CA CYS A 116 12.59 2.27 8.70
C CYS A 116 14.08 1.97 8.48
N LEU A 117 14.97 2.93 8.78
CA LEU A 117 16.41 2.73 8.67
C LEU A 117 16.90 1.64 9.63
N ALA A 118 16.39 1.61 10.87
CA ALA A 118 16.76 0.59 11.85
C ALA A 118 16.42 -0.82 11.36
N LEU A 119 15.28 -1.02 10.70
CA LEU A 119 14.86 -2.32 10.17
C LEU A 119 15.60 -2.71 8.88
N CYS A 120 15.88 -1.75 7.99
CA CYS A 120 16.69 -2.01 6.80
C CYS A 120 18.16 -2.27 7.13
N GLY A 121 18.67 -1.66 8.21
CA GLY A 121 20.08 -1.63 8.57
C GLY A 121 20.79 -0.40 8.01
N LYS A 122 21.86 0.03 8.70
CA LYS A 122 22.62 1.23 8.35
C LYS A 122 23.16 1.14 6.91
N GLY A 123 22.86 2.15 6.09
CA GLY A 123 23.28 2.20 4.68
C GLY A 123 22.27 1.59 3.70
N ASN A 124 21.32 0.79 4.18
CA ASN A 124 20.39 0.03 3.33
C ASN A 124 19.04 0.74 3.11
N LEU A 125 18.92 1.99 3.56
CA LEU A 125 17.77 2.86 3.28
C LEU A 125 18.24 4.24 2.78
N PRO A 126 18.55 4.36 1.48
CA PRO A 126 18.75 5.67 0.86
C PRO A 126 17.51 6.56 1.03
N LYS A 127 17.71 7.87 1.18
CA LYS A 127 16.59 8.83 1.29
C LYS A 127 15.64 8.77 0.08
N SER A 128 16.15 8.46 -1.12
CA SER A 128 15.34 8.26 -2.32
C SER A 128 14.34 7.11 -2.18
N HIS A 129 14.72 6.00 -1.55
CA HIS A 129 13.81 4.88 -1.27
C HIS A 129 12.73 5.31 -0.28
N PHE A 130 13.10 6.08 0.76
CA PHE A 130 12.12 6.61 1.71
C PHE A 130 11.08 7.54 1.04
N ARG A 131 11.54 8.42 0.14
CA ARG A 131 10.65 9.26 -0.69
C ARG A 131 9.74 8.41 -1.58
N SER A 132 10.30 7.40 -2.24
CA SER A 132 9.56 6.45 -3.08
C SER A 132 8.45 5.74 -2.30
N MET A 133 8.73 5.27 -1.08
CA MET A 133 7.72 4.66 -0.20
C MET A 133 6.57 5.63 0.11
N ILE A 134 6.86 6.91 0.42
CA ILE A 134 5.83 7.93 0.67
C ILE A 134 5.00 8.19 -0.60
N ALA A 135 5.65 8.35 -1.76
CA ALA A 135 4.96 8.56 -3.03
C ALA A 135 4.04 7.36 -3.40
N ARG A 136 4.47 6.13 -3.13
CA ARG A 136 3.64 4.93 -3.30
C ARG A 136 2.50 4.88 -2.30
N ALA A 137 2.71 5.32 -1.05
CA ALA A 137 1.65 5.43 -0.07
C ALA A 137 0.57 6.45 -0.49
N ASP A 138 0.99 7.57 -1.09
CA ASP A 138 0.09 8.55 -1.72
C ASP A 138 -0.73 7.90 -2.83
N LYS A 139 -0.07 7.22 -3.79
CA LYS A 139 -0.75 6.56 -4.93
C LYS A 139 -1.73 5.46 -4.49
N LYS A 140 -1.41 4.75 -3.40
CA LYS A 140 -2.25 3.68 -2.84
C LYS A 140 -3.25 4.16 -1.79
N ARG A 141 -3.37 5.48 -1.58
CA ARG A 141 -4.28 6.10 -0.61
C ARG A 141 -4.16 5.53 0.81
N VAL A 142 -2.95 5.13 1.22
CA VAL A 142 -2.70 4.51 2.54
C VAL A 142 -3.21 5.39 3.67
N TRP A 143 -3.09 6.71 3.52
CA TRP A 143 -3.55 7.71 4.48
C TRP A 143 -5.05 7.62 4.74
N SER A 144 -5.83 7.28 3.73
CA SER A 144 -7.29 7.21 3.81
C SER A 144 -7.79 5.87 4.35
N TYR A 145 -6.94 4.87 4.61
CA TYR A 145 -7.40 3.57 5.11
C TYR A 145 -8.20 3.71 6.41
N VAL A 146 -9.46 3.27 6.44
CA VAL A 146 -10.34 3.44 7.61
C VAL A 146 -9.69 2.91 8.90
N GLY A 147 -9.67 3.74 9.94
CA GLY A 147 -9.15 3.38 11.26
C GLY A 147 -7.62 3.35 11.38
N ILE A 148 -6.86 3.56 10.30
CA ILE A 148 -5.39 3.55 10.38
C ILE A 148 -4.87 4.69 11.27
N GLU A 149 -3.88 4.38 12.10
CA GLU A 149 -3.20 5.35 12.96
C GLU A 149 -1.80 5.69 12.44
N VAL A 150 -1.29 6.87 12.79
CA VAL A 150 -0.01 7.39 12.26
C VAL A 150 1.18 6.46 12.57
N TRP A 151 1.15 5.76 13.71
CA TRP A 151 2.21 4.85 14.11
C TRP A 151 2.28 3.58 13.23
N ALA A 152 1.19 3.21 12.56
CA ALA A 152 1.15 2.03 11.70
C ALA A 152 1.75 2.32 10.31
N ILE A 153 1.78 3.59 9.89
CA ILE A 153 2.26 4.01 8.57
C ILE A 153 3.68 3.52 8.27
N PRO A 154 4.69 3.69 9.14
CA PRO A 154 6.07 3.28 8.83
C PRO A 154 6.21 1.78 8.55
N TYR A 155 5.38 0.94 9.17
CA TYR A 155 5.34 -0.49 8.89
C TYR A 155 4.81 -0.76 7.47
N ILE A 156 3.76 -0.06 7.06
CA ILE A 156 3.23 -0.17 5.69
C ILE A 156 4.27 0.33 4.69
N LEU A 157 4.93 1.46 4.96
CA LEU A 157 5.95 2.02 4.07
C LEU A 157 7.02 0.99 3.70
N LEU A 158 7.56 0.26 4.69
CA LEU A 158 8.55 -0.79 4.46
C LEU A 158 8.09 -1.90 3.50
N THR A 159 6.78 -2.11 3.35
CA THR A 159 6.24 -3.08 2.38
C THR A 159 6.16 -2.55 0.96
N LEU A 160 6.30 -1.23 0.76
CA LEU A 160 6.13 -0.57 -0.53
C LEU A 160 7.42 -0.43 -1.34
N GLU A 161 8.55 -0.98 -0.88
CA GLU A 161 9.83 -0.89 -1.57
C GLU A 161 10.63 -2.20 -1.47
N ASP A 162 11.51 -2.43 -2.43
CA ASP A 162 12.54 -3.47 -2.39
C ASP A 162 13.89 -2.86 -1.99
N PHE A 163 14.64 -3.61 -1.20
CA PHE A 163 15.91 -3.16 -0.63
C PHE A 163 17.04 -4.09 -1.02
N SER A 164 18.27 -3.60 -0.88
CA SER A 164 19.48 -4.40 -1.03
C SER A 164 20.43 -4.11 0.11
N ALA A 165 21.17 -5.12 0.52
CA ALA A 165 22.19 -5.03 1.55
C ALA A 165 23.39 -5.88 1.16
N GLU A 166 24.53 -5.62 1.78
CA GLU A 166 25.73 -6.44 1.66
C GLU A 166 25.94 -7.26 2.93
N ASN A 167 26.36 -8.51 2.76
CA ASN A 167 26.77 -9.34 3.89
C ASN A 167 28.24 -9.05 4.28
N LYS A 168 28.74 -9.73 5.32
CA LYS A 168 30.13 -9.53 5.81
C LYS A 168 31.21 -9.86 4.76
N SER A 169 30.89 -10.65 3.73
CA SER A 169 31.81 -10.97 2.64
C SER A 169 31.68 -10.02 1.44
N GLY A 170 30.89 -8.94 1.55
CA GLY A 170 30.67 -7.96 0.47
C GLY A 170 29.74 -8.46 -0.64
N MET A 171 29.03 -9.57 -0.43
CA MET A 171 28.06 -10.09 -1.39
C MET A 171 26.71 -9.39 -1.17
N SER A 172 26.18 -8.80 -2.25
CA SER A 172 24.88 -8.14 -2.25
C SER A 172 23.73 -9.15 -2.26
N TYR A 173 22.67 -8.87 -1.52
CA TYR A 173 21.42 -9.61 -1.53
C TYR A 173 20.22 -8.65 -1.45
N GLY A 174 19.12 -9.06 -2.10
CA GLY A 174 17.85 -8.35 -2.06
C GLY A 174 16.98 -8.80 -0.89
N PHE A 175 16.24 -7.87 -0.30
CA PHE A 175 15.24 -8.18 0.72
C PHE A 175 14.06 -7.23 0.66
N HIS A 176 12.96 -7.63 1.28
CA HIS A 176 11.77 -6.78 1.43
C HIS A 176 10.94 -7.20 2.64
N PHE A 177 9.93 -6.39 2.99
CA PHE A 177 9.10 -6.64 4.18
C PHE A 177 7.70 -7.12 3.84
N VAL A 178 7.14 -8.08 4.58
CA VAL A 178 5.76 -8.55 4.44
C VAL A 178 5.10 -8.65 5.81
N PHE A 179 3.78 -8.51 5.88
CA PHE A 179 3.04 -8.76 7.11
C PHE A 179 2.69 -10.24 7.24
N ASP A 180 3.03 -10.82 8.39
CA ASP A 180 2.48 -12.10 8.85
C ASP A 180 1.25 -11.82 9.71
N LYS A 181 0.08 -12.05 9.11
CA LYS A 181 -1.23 -11.73 9.66
C LYS A 181 -2.21 -12.86 9.39
N ARG A 182 -3.29 -12.93 10.17
CA ARG A 182 -4.32 -13.97 10.02
C ARG A 182 -4.78 -14.06 8.56
N LYS A 183 -4.77 -15.28 8.01
CA LYS A 183 -5.20 -15.53 6.62
C LYS A 183 -6.62 -15.01 6.40
N GLY A 184 -6.83 -14.27 5.31
CA GLY A 184 -8.12 -13.68 4.95
C GLY A 184 -8.45 -12.36 5.64
N SER A 185 -7.57 -11.84 6.51
CA SER A 185 -7.71 -10.49 7.06
C SER A 185 -7.39 -9.40 6.03
N ASN A 186 -7.91 -8.20 6.28
CA ASN A 186 -7.62 -6.97 5.54
C ASN A 186 -6.43 -6.21 6.16
N ALA A 187 -6.10 -5.04 5.62
CA ALA A 187 -5.01 -4.20 6.13
C ALA A 187 -5.22 -3.79 7.60
N SER A 188 -6.47 -3.72 8.07
CA SER A 188 -6.80 -3.34 9.44
C SER A 188 -6.21 -4.22 10.53
N ALA A 189 -5.90 -5.49 10.21
CA ALA A 189 -5.18 -6.36 11.12
C ALA A 189 -3.77 -5.83 11.52
N ILE A 190 -3.23 -4.84 10.78
CA ILE A 190 -1.95 -4.20 11.10
C ILE A 190 -2.07 -3.28 12.32
N TRP A 191 -3.23 -2.63 12.51
CA TRP A 191 -3.52 -1.76 13.64
C TRP A 191 -4.60 -2.33 14.58
N ASP A 192 -4.88 -3.63 14.46
CA ASP A 192 -5.70 -4.38 15.42
C ASP A 192 -4.86 -4.76 16.64
N THR A 193 -5.28 -4.30 17.82
CA THR A 193 -4.61 -4.62 19.09
C THR A 193 -5.00 -5.98 19.65
N VAL A 194 -6.10 -6.59 19.19
CA VAL A 194 -6.61 -7.87 19.69
C VAL A 194 -5.83 -9.04 19.08
N ASN A 195 -5.55 -8.98 17.78
CA ASN A 195 -4.82 -10.02 17.05
C ASN A 195 -3.56 -9.43 16.39
N PRO A 196 -2.51 -9.11 17.17
CA PRO A 196 -1.35 -8.40 16.65
C PRO A 196 -0.63 -9.22 15.58
N CYS A 197 -0.39 -8.59 14.43
CA CYS A 197 0.42 -9.18 13.37
C CYS A 197 1.92 -9.01 13.64
N LYS A 198 2.74 -9.65 12.80
CA LYS A 198 4.19 -9.45 12.75
C LYS A 198 4.61 -8.86 11.41
N LEU A 199 5.74 -8.15 11.40
CA LEU A 199 6.40 -7.75 10.17
C LEU A 199 7.59 -8.68 9.94
N LEU A 200 7.62 -9.36 8.81
CA LEU A 200 8.72 -10.21 8.40
C LEU A 200 9.62 -9.44 7.44
N LYS A 201 10.93 -9.57 7.63
CA LYS A 201 11.92 -9.24 6.61
C LYS A 201 12.31 -10.55 5.94
N VAL A 202 12.20 -10.60 4.62
CA VAL A 202 12.41 -11.83 3.85
C VAL A 202 13.39 -11.55 2.70
N TYR A 203 14.17 -12.56 2.32
CA TYR A 203 15.04 -12.47 1.15
C TYR A 203 14.20 -12.45 -0.13
N SER A 204 14.56 -11.59 -1.08
CA SER A 204 13.76 -11.41 -2.32
C SER A 204 13.76 -12.63 -3.23
N ASP A 205 14.78 -13.50 -3.14
CA ASP A 205 14.96 -14.68 -3.98
C ASP A 205 14.14 -15.90 -3.52
N SER A 206 14.11 -16.13 -2.21
CA SER A 206 13.55 -17.33 -1.59
C SER A 206 12.25 -17.05 -0.85
N GLY A 207 11.98 -15.79 -0.48
CA GLY A 207 10.88 -15.41 0.41
C GLY A 207 11.05 -15.93 1.84
N ASN A 208 12.20 -16.51 2.17
CA ASN A 208 12.49 -16.99 3.52
C ASN A 208 12.78 -15.81 4.46
N PRO A 209 12.30 -15.86 5.73
CA PRO A 209 12.64 -14.86 6.72
C PRO A 209 14.15 -14.74 6.95
N THR A 210 14.61 -13.50 7.16
CA THR A 210 15.97 -13.21 7.62
C THR A 210 16.11 -13.51 9.11
N HIS A 211 17.35 -13.62 9.61
CA HIS A 211 17.62 -13.99 11.01
C HIS A 211 17.13 -12.96 12.05
N ASP A 212 17.00 -11.69 11.66
CA ASP A 212 16.50 -10.57 12.47
C ASP A 212 14.96 -10.46 12.48
N SER A 213 14.26 -11.32 11.73
CA SER A 213 12.80 -11.40 11.65
C SER A 213 12.25 -12.50 12.57
N PRO A 214 11.03 -12.38 13.15
CA PRO A 214 10.00 -11.35 12.95
C PRO A 214 10.12 -10.12 13.86
N PHE A 215 9.62 -8.98 13.37
CA PHE A 215 9.46 -7.75 14.14
C PHE A 215 8.03 -7.61 14.70
N SER A 216 7.90 -7.12 15.92
CA SER A 216 6.60 -6.77 16.50
C SER A 216 6.02 -5.50 15.87
N VAL A 217 4.72 -5.53 15.56
CA VAL A 217 3.97 -4.40 15.03
C VAL A 217 3.16 -3.78 16.16
N SER A 218 3.61 -2.63 16.67
CA SER A 218 2.89 -1.85 17.67
C SER A 218 3.47 -0.45 17.80
N LYS A 219 2.71 0.49 18.36
CA LYS A 219 3.21 1.84 18.67
C LYS A 219 4.46 1.81 19.56
N ASN A 220 4.52 0.92 20.55
CA ASN A 220 5.67 0.82 21.44
C ASN A 220 6.92 0.28 20.72
N ALA A 221 6.74 -0.72 19.85
CA ALA A 221 7.84 -1.26 19.05
C ALA A 221 8.39 -0.21 18.07
N LEU A 222 7.53 0.60 17.46
CA LEU A 222 7.93 1.74 16.62
C LEU A 222 8.86 2.69 17.40
N THR A 223 8.41 3.18 18.55
CA THR A 223 9.17 4.14 19.35
C THR A 223 10.50 3.56 19.82
N LEU A 224 10.51 2.31 20.29
CA LEU A 224 11.71 1.64 20.79
C LEU A 224 12.75 1.43 19.68
N MET A 225 12.30 1.04 18.48
CA MET A 225 13.19 0.81 17.33
C MET A 225 13.66 2.11 16.68
N ALA A 226 12.84 3.16 16.66
CA ALA A 226 13.24 4.48 16.15
C ALA A 226 14.33 5.11 17.03
N GLY A 227 14.25 4.92 18.35
CA GLY A 227 15.23 5.43 19.31
C GLY A 227 15.36 6.96 19.28
N ASN A 228 16.58 7.46 19.45
CA ASN A 228 16.86 8.90 19.36
C ASN A 228 16.85 9.37 17.89
N THR A 229 16.01 10.36 17.57
CA THR A 229 15.80 10.88 16.22
C THR A 229 16.46 12.24 15.95
N SER A 230 17.16 12.82 16.93
CA SER A 230 17.79 14.16 16.82
C SER A 230 18.81 14.30 15.69
N TRP A 231 19.43 13.20 15.28
CA TRP A 231 20.40 13.17 14.17
C TRP A 231 19.73 13.21 12.78
N VAL A 232 18.43 12.97 12.69
CA VAL A 232 17.71 12.90 11.41
C VAL A 232 17.49 14.30 10.83
N LYS A 233 18.16 14.57 9.71
CA LYS A 233 17.96 15.79 8.90
C LYS A 233 16.81 15.60 7.91
N LEU A 234 15.80 16.46 8.00
CA LEU A 234 14.57 16.42 7.18
C LEU A 234 14.80 16.65 5.69
N GLN A 235 15.87 17.39 5.33
CA GLN A 235 16.18 17.71 3.95
C GLN A 235 16.24 16.43 3.10
N GLY A 236 15.40 16.36 2.07
CA GLY A 236 15.32 15.23 1.14
C GLY A 236 14.62 13.98 1.68
N LEU A 237 13.80 14.06 2.74
CA LEU A 237 12.95 12.96 3.18
C LEU A 237 11.56 12.94 2.54
N LEU A 238 11.08 14.08 2.04
CA LEU A 238 9.80 14.18 1.35
C LEU A 238 9.98 14.16 -0.17
N PRO A 239 9.03 13.58 -0.93
CA PRO A 239 8.99 13.63 -2.40
C PRO A 239 9.10 15.05 -2.97
#